data_AF-A0A398DDK0-F1
#
_entry.id   AF-A0A398DDK0-F1
#
_cell.length_a   1.000
_cell.length_b   1.000
_cell.length_c   1.000
_cell.angle_alpha   90.00
_cell.angle_beta   90.00
_cell.angle_gamma   90.00
#
_symmetry.space_group_name_H-M   'P 1'
#
loop_
_entity.id
_entity.type
_entity.pdbx_description
1 polymer ?
#
loop_
_entity_poly.entity_id
_entity_poly.type
_entity_poly.pdbx_seq_one_letter_code
_entity_poly.pdbx_strand_id
1 'polypeptide(L)'
;MSIFCYQCQETAKGTGCDIKGVCGKSEEVAKLQDLLIYTLKGISELVVKGKLNVKELGTINHEVLNSLFMTITNTNFDDAAFEKEINKMLALRNELREKVSVNNLHDAATFAVLSKKSMLEKASSIGILATENEDVRSLRELITYGVKG
;
A
#
# COMPACT_ATOMS: atom_id res chain seq x y z
N MET A 1 -13.39 10.83 8.38
CA MET A 1 -13.73 10.21 7.08
C MET A 1 -13.50 8.72 7.24
N SER A 2 -14.37 7.87 6.69
CA SER A 2 -14.21 6.41 6.78
C SER A 2 -13.16 5.89 5.80
N ILE A 3 -13.05 6.53 4.62
CA ILE A 3 -12.01 6.29 3.61
C ILE A 3 -11.56 7.59 2.95
N PHE A 4 -10.53 7.52 2.11
CA PHE A 4 -10.27 8.51 1.07
C PHE A 4 -9.63 7.84 -0.14
N CYS A 5 -10.22 7.96 -1.33
CA CYS A 5 -9.66 7.41 -2.56
C CYS A 5 -10.02 8.30 -3.76
N TYR A 6 -9.03 8.65 -4.58
CA TYR A 6 -9.22 9.52 -5.75
C TYR A 6 -8.44 9.08 -7.00
N GLN A 7 -8.07 7.81 -7.09
CA GLN A 7 -7.20 7.31 -8.17
C GLN A 7 -7.87 7.19 -9.55
N CYS A 8 -9.21 7.25 -9.64
CA CYS A 8 -9.93 7.10 -10.91
C CYS A 8 -10.69 8.38 -11.28
N GLN A 9 -10.97 8.52 -12.57
CA GLN A 9 -11.67 9.67 -13.14
C GLN A 9 -13.09 9.85 -12.58
N GLU A 10 -13.76 8.74 -12.22
CA GLU A 10 -15.13 8.74 -11.67
C GLU A 10 -15.21 9.02 -10.16
N THR A 11 -14.13 9.48 -9.52
CA THR A 11 -14.15 9.77 -8.09
C THR A 11 -15.25 10.78 -7.72
N ALA A 12 -15.87 10.60 -6.54
CA ALA A 12 -17.00 11.41 -6.11
C ALA A 12 -16.67 12.91 -6.16
N LYS A 13 -17.57 13.68 -6.78
CA LYS A 13 -17.48 15.14 -6.97
C LYS A 13 -16.20 15.63 -7.68
N GLY A 14 -15.43 14.73 -8.31
CA GLY A 14 -14.12 15.05 -8.85
C GLY A 14 -13.06 15.38 -7.78
N THR A 15 -13.32 15.05 -6.51
CA THR A 15 -12.42 15.37 -5.39
C THR A 15 -11.91 14.13 -4.65
N GLY A 16 -12.75 13.13 -4.43
CA GLY A 16 -12.41 11.98 -3.59
C GLY A 16 -13.63 11.24 -3.07
N CYS A 17 -13.57 9.91 -3.06
CA CYS A 17 -14.54 9.06 -2.39
C CYS A 17 -14.19 8.94 -0.91
N ASP A 18 -15.08 9.38 -0.03
CA ASP A 18 -14.84 9.50 1.43
C ASP A 18 -15.76 8.64 2.32
N ILE A 19 -16.76 7.98 1.71
CA ILE A 19 -17.70 7.04 2.36
C ILE A 19 -17.62 5.66 1.72
N LYS A 20 -17.83 5.59 0.40
CA LYS A 20 -17.75 4.38 -0.44
C LYS A 20 -17.26 4.79 -1.82
N GLY A 21 -16.51 3.91 -2.50
CA GLY A 21 -16.09 4.16 -3.88
C GLY A 21 -17.27 4.15 -4.85
N VAL A 22 -17.28 5.06 -5.83
CA VAL A 22 -18.23 5.04 -6.96
C VAL A 22 -18.15 3.71 -7.73
N CYS A 23 -16.94 3.15 -7.83
CA CYS A 23 -16.69 1.81 -8.38
C CYS A 23 -17.21 0.64 -7.51
N GLY A 24 -17.85 0.91 -6.38
CA GLY A 24 -18.36 -0.11 -5.47
C GLY A 24 -17.41 -0.53 -4.34
N LYS A 25 -16.15 -0.05 -4.35
CA LYS A 25 -15.14 -0.37 -3.32
C LYS A 25 -15.64 0.00 -1.91
N SER A 26 -15.65 -0.99 -1.01
CA SER A 26 -16.05 -0.82 0.39
C SER A 26 -14.98 -0.11 1.22
N GLU A 27 -15.35 0.34 2.42
CA GLU A 27 -14.40 0.94 3.36
C GLU A 27 -13.24 -0.01 3.69
N GLU A 28 -13.57 -1.26 4.00
CA GLU A 28 -12.58 -2.28 4.38
C GLU A 28 -11.59 -2.56 3.26
N VAL A 29 -12.08 -2.75 2.02
CA VAL A 29 -11.21 -3.00 0.86
C VAL A 29 -10.32 -1.79 0.58
N ALA A 30 -10.83 -0.57 0.71
CA ALA A 30 -10.00 0.63 0.53
C ALA A 30 -8.87 0.71 1.59
N LYS A 31 -9.19 0.45 2.86
CA LYS A 31 -8.20 0.43 3.96
C LYS A 31 -7.15 -0.67 3.75
N LEU A 32 -7.56 -1.85 3.30
CA LEU A 32 -6.62 -2.94 3.02
C LEU A 32 -5.73 -2.61 1.80
N GLN A 33 -6.25 -1.97 0.76
CA GLN A 33 -5.44 -1.47 -0.36
C GLN A 33 -4.41 -0.44 0.10
N ASP A 34 -4.78 0.51 0.97
CA ASP A 34 -3.86 1.50 1.53
C ASP A 34 -2.74 0.82 2.34
N LEU A 35 -3.09 -0.16 3.18
CA LEU A 35 -2.10 -0.91 3.97
C LEU A 35 -1.16 -1.75 3.09
N LEU A 36 -1.69 -2.35 2.02
CA LEU A 36 -0.87 -3.09 1.07
C LEU A 36 0.16 -2.17 0.43
N ILE A 37 -0.27 -1.02 -0.14
CA ILE A 37 0.64 -0.02 -0.72
C ILE A 37 1.68 0.47 0.28
N TYR A 38 1.28 0.71 1.53
CA TYR A 38 2.20 1.10 2.60
C TYR A 38 3.25 0.02 2.90
N THR A 39 2.85 -1.26 2.88
CA THR A 39 3.76 -2.40 3.01
C THR A 39 4.78 -2.46 1.87
N LEU A 40 4.34 -2.23 0.62
CA LEU A 40 5.23 -2.21 -0.56
C LEU A 40 6.25 -1.06 -0.50
N LYS A 41 5.83 0.10 0.02
CA LYS A 41 6.75 1.22 0.29
C LYS A 41 7.84 0.81 1.30
N GLY A 42 7.50 0.03 2.32
CA GLY A 42 8.45 -0.54 3.28
C GLY A 42 9.45 -1.51 2.64
N ILE A 43 9.00 -2.39 1.76
CA ILE A 43 9.89 -3.27 0.97
C ILE A 43 10.84 -2.44 0.11
N SER A 44 10.31 -1.44 -0.58
CA SER A 44 11.10 -0.56 -1.46
C SER A 44 12.19 0.18 -0.67
N GLU A 45 11.88 0.66 0.53
CA GLU A 45 12.87 1.29 1.41
C GLU A 45 14.01 0.34 1.78
N LEU A 46 13.69 -0.91 2.16
CA LEU A 46 14.69 -1.92 2.51
C LEU A 46 15.60 -2.24 1.32
N VAL A 47 15.04 -2.37 0.12
CA VAL A 47 15.82 -2.60 -1.11
C VAL A 47 16.76 -1.44 -1.39
N VAL A 48 16.25 -0.19 -1.33
CA VAL A 48 17.04 1.01 -1.63
C VAL A 48 18.12 1.25 -0.57
N LYS A 49 17.76 1.30 0.71
CA LYS A 49 18.72 1.57 1.79
C LYS A 49 19.69 0.41 2.01
N GLY A 50 19.22 -0.81 1.85
CA GLY A 50 20.03 -2.03 1.93
C GLY A 50 20.92 -2.24 0.70
N LYS A 51 20.78 -1.42 -0.34
CA LYS A 51 21.52 -1.52 -1.62
C LYS A 51 21.43 -2.92 -2.22
N LEU A 52 20.26 -3.53 -2.12
CA LEU A 52 20.03 -4.88 -2.63
C LEU A 52 20.01 -4.87 -4.17
N ASN A 53 20.57 -5.92 -4.76
CA ASN A 53 20.51 -6.10 -6.20
C ASN A 53 19.10 -6.55 -6.62
N VAL A 54 18.32 -5.64 -7.21
CA VAL A 54 16.95 -5.92 -7.66
C VAL A 54 16.85 -7.10 -8.63
N LYS A 55 17.92 -7.41 -9.38
CA LYS A 55 17.95 -8.55 -10.32
C LYS A 55 17.88 -9.92 -9.61
N GLU A 56 18.24 -9.96 -8.33
CA GLU A 56 18.24 -11.17 -7.51
C GLU A 56 16.94 -11.35 -6.72
N LEU A 57 16.02 -10.38 -6.81
CA LEU A 57 14.77 -10.36 -6.04
C LEU A 57 13.57 -10.92 -6.83
N GLY A 58 13.78 -11.86 -7.75
CA GLY A 58 12.78 -12.32 -8.73
C GLY A 58 11.38 -12.56 -8.17
N THR A 59 11.24 -13.41 -7.14
CA THR A 59 9.95 -13.66 -6.48
C THR A 59 9.38 -12.39 -5.86
N ILE A 60 10.17 -11.64 -5.10
CA ILE A 60 9.70 -10.42 -4.42
C ILE A 60 9.22 -9.37 -5.44
N ASN A 61 9.95 -9.20 -6.54
CA ASN A 61 9.58 -8.30 -7.63
C ASN A 61 8.23 -8.69 -8.23
N HIS A 62 8.03 -9.99 -8.50
CA HIS A 62 6.75 -10.50 -9.00
C HIS A 62 5.60 -10.18 -8.04
N GLU A 63 5.79 -10.42 -6.74
CA GLU A 63 4.77 -10.17 -5.74
C GLU A 63 4.48 -8.68 -5.54
N VAL A 64 5.50 -7.82 -5.57
CA VAL A 64 5.30 -6.36 -5.52
C VAL A 64 4.47 -5.89 -6.72
N LEU A 65 4.75 -6.40 -7.93
CA LEU A 65 3.97 -6.05 -9.13
C LEU A 65 2.53 -6.56 -9.04
N ASN A 66 2.32 -7.80 -8.59
CA ASN A 66 1.00 -8.37 -8.37
C ASN A 66 0.20 -7.55 -7.34
N SER A 67 0.83 -7.21 -6.21
CA SER A 67 0.25 -6.39 -5.16
C SER A 67 -0.10 -4.97 -5.63
N LEU A 68 0.72 -4.33 -6.47
CA LEU A 68 0.39 -3.05 -7.09
C LEU A 68 -0.84 -3.18 -7.98
N PHE A 69 -0.83 -4.17 -8.87
CA PHE A 69 -1.87 -4.39 -9.89
C PHE A 69 -3.23 -4.68 -9.26
N MET A 70 -3.29 -5.49 -8.19
CA MET A 70 -4.56 -5.79 -7.52
C MET A 70 -5.20 -4.58 -6.82
N THR A 71 -4.48 -3.46 -6.64
CA THR A 71 -5.03 -2.20 -6.12
C THR A 71 -5.53 -1.24 -7.20
N ILE A 72 -5.42 -1.60 -8.48
CA ILE A 72 -5.99 -0.83 -9.59
C ILE A 72 -7.53 -0.87 -9.51
N THR A 73 -8.15 0.22 -9.99
CA THR A 73 -9.60 0.37 -10.05
C THR A 73 -10.23 -0.80 -10.82
N ASN A 74 -11.27 -1.41 -10.23
CA ASN A 74 -12.01 -2.56 -10.78
C ASN A 74 -11.22 -3.87 -10.91
N THR A 75 -10.05 -3.99 -10.30
CA THR A 75 -9.26 -5.23 -10.36
C THR A 75 -9.67 -6.26 -9.31
N ASN A 76 -9.76 -5.86 -8.03
CA ASN A 76 -10.09 -6.78 -6.94
C ASN A 76 -10.90 -6.11 -5.81
N PHE A 77 -11.97 -6.79 -5.39
CA PHE A 77 -12.88 -6.36 -4.32
C PHE A 77 -12.98 -7.38 -3.17
N ASP A 78 -12.20 -8.46 -3.21
CA ASP A 78 -12.14 -9.51 -2.19
C ASP A 78 -11.20 -9.10 -1.06
N ASP A 79 -11.77 -8.81 0.11
CA ASP A 79 -11.05 -8.43 1.32
C ASP A 79 -10.14 -9.54 1.85
N ALA A 80 -10.58 -10.80 1.80
CA ALA A 80 -9.77 -11.95 2.21
C ALA A 80 -8.54 -12.12 1.28
N ALA A 81 -8.67 -11.82 -0.01
CA ALA A 81 -7.54 -11.79 -0.93
C ALA A 81 -6.50 -10.72 -0.53
N PHE A 82 -6.94 -9.52 -0.14
CA PHE A 82 -6.02 -8.49 0.36
C PHE A 82 -5.37 -8.86 1.69
N GLU A 83 -6.12 -9.44 2.64
CA GLU A 83 -5.55 -9.92 3.92
C GLU A 83 -4.44 -10.95 3.68
N LYS A 84 -4.68 -11.91 2.77
CA LYS A 84 -3.69 -12.93 2.39
C LYS A 84 -2.45 -12.28 1.77
N GLU A 85 -2.63 -11.34 0.85
CA GLU A 85 -1.51 -10.66 0.19
C GLU A 85 -0.72 -9.79 1.18
N ILE A 86 -1.39 -9.04 2.07
CA ILE A 86 -0.71 -8.24 3.10
C ILE A 86 0.15 -9.13 3.99
N ASN A 87 -0.37 -10.25 4.47
CA ASN A 87 0.41 -11.19 5.29
C ASN A 87 1.63 -11.72 4.53
N LYS A 88 1.46 -12.08 3.25
CA LYS A 88 2.55 -12.52 2.38
C LYS A 88 3.62 -11.44 2.21
N MET A 89 3.23 -10.21 1.90
CA MET A 89 4.17 -9.10 1.71
C MET A 89 4.86 -8.69 3.02
N LEU A 90 4.18 -8.77 4.16
CA LEU A 90 4.79 -8.55 5.47
C LEU A 90 5.86 -9.60 5.78
N ALA A 91 5.61 -10.88 5.47
CA ALA A 91 6.61 -11.94 5.62
C ALA A 91 7.85 -11.66 4.76
N LEU A 92 7.67 -11.38 3.46
CA LEU A 92 8.77 -11.04 2.55
C LEU A 92 9.54 -9.80 2.99
N ARG A 93 8.84 -8.76 3.44
CA ARG A 93 9.45 -7.54 3.99
C ARG A 93 10.30 -7.84 5.22
N ASN A 94 9.81 -8.68 6.13
CA ASN A 94 10.55 -9.03 7.35
C ASN A 94 11.77 -9.89 7.03
N GLU A 95 11.67 -10.86 6.12
CA GLU A 95 12.80 -11.65 5.62
C GLU A 95 13.87 -10.78 4.95
N LEU A 96 13.46 -9.78 4.16
CA LEU A 96 14.38 -8.81 3.58
C LEU A 96 15.06 -7.96 4.64
N ARG A 97 14.32 -7.55 5.68
CA ARG A 97 14.85 -6.73 6.77
C ARG A 97 15.97 -7.45 7.52
N GLU A 98 15.86 -8.77 7.70
CA GLU A 98 16.90 -9.58 8.33
C GLU A 98 18.20 -9.65 7.50
N LYS A 99 18.11 -9.45 6.18
CA LYS A 99 19.24 -9.47 5.24
C LYS A 99 19.96 -8.13 5.12
N VAL A 100 19.44 -7.07 5.73
CA VAL A 100 20.00 -5.71 5.59
C VAL A 100 20.35 -5.11 6.95
N SER A 101 21.55 -4.54 7.05
CA SER A 101 21.98 -3.80 8.24
C SER A 101 21.72 -2.30 8.04
N VAL A 102 20.47 -1.90 8.16
CA VAL A 102 20.02 -0.52 7.95
C VAL A 102 19.39 0.04 9.22
N ASN A 103 19.83 1.23 9.61
CA ASN A 103 19.25 1.99 10.72
C ASN A 103 18.22 3.00 10.22
N ASN A 104 17.39 3.50 11.15
CA ASN A 104 16.44 4.59 10.88
C ASN A 104 15.47 4.28 9.72
N LEU A 105 14.83 3.12 9.81
CA LEU A 105 13.81 2.66 8.88
C LEU A 105 12.48 3.40 9.13
N HIS A 106 11.74 3.69 8.05
CA HIS A 106 10.38 4.20 8.15
C HIS A 106 9.47 3.15 8.82
N ASP A 107 8.39 3.60 9.45
CA ASP A 107 7.39 2.72 10.05
C ASP A 107 6.83 1.69 9.04
N ALA A 108 6.73 2.05 7.76
CA ALA A 108 6.36 1.14 6.66
C ALA A 108 7.22 -0.14 6.60
N ALA A 109 8.51 -0.04 6.91
CA ALA A 109 9.45 -1.16 6.92
C ALA A 109 9.42 -1.96 8.23
N THR A 110 8.75 -1.47 9.28
CA THR A 110 8.86 -2.04 10.63
C THR A 110 7.55 -2.38 11.32
N PHE A 111 6.41 -1.78 10.92
CA PHE A 111 5.12 -2.00 11.56
C PHE A 111 4.72 -3.47 11.57
N ALA A 112 3.97 -3.88 12.60
CA ALA A 112 3.43 -5.23 12.73
C ALA A 112 1.92 -5.18 12.94
N VAL A 113 1.23 -6.15 12.34
CA VAL A 113 -0.20 -6.41 12.47
C VAL A 113 -0.38 -7.91 12.56
N LEU A 114 -1.36 -8.38 13.34
CA LEU A 114 -1.56 -9.79 13.66
C LEU A 114 -2.97 -10.30 13.31
N SER A 115 -3.85 -9.40 12.89
CA SER A 115 -5.26 -9.69 12.56
C SER A 115 -5.81 -8.65 11.60
N LYS A 116 -6.89 -8.99 10.89
CA LYS A 116 -7.67 -8.04 10.08
C LYS A 116 -8.01 -6.77 10.84
N LYS A 117 -8.43 -6.90 12.11
CA LYS A 117 -8.76 -5.76 12.95
C LYS A 117 -7.56 -4.81 13.09
N SER A 118 -6.38 -5.34 13.44
CA SER A 118 -5.16 -4.53 13.53
C SER A 118 -4.70 -3.95 12.18
N MET A 119 -5.00 -4.64 11.06
CA MET A 119 -4.76 -4.11 9.71
C MET A 119 -5.61 -2.87 9.46
N LEU A 120 -6.92 -2.94 9.73
CA LEU A 120 -7.85 -1.83 9.53
C LEU A 120 -7.56 -0.65 10.48
N GLU A 121 -7.15 -0.93 11.71
CA GLU A 121 -6.68 0.10 12.66
C GLU A 121 -5.44 0.81 12.13
N LYS A 122 -4.42 0.07 11.68
CA LYS A 122 -3.20 0.67 11.11
C LYS A 122 -3.52 1.50 9.87
N ALA A 123 -4.34 0.96 8.96
CA ALA A 123 -4.75 1.60 7.71
C ALA A 123 -5.37 2.99 7.92
N SER A 124 -6.06 3.19 9.06
CA SER A 124 -6.74 4.45 9.37
C SER A 124 -5.80 5.65 9.57
N SER A 125 -4.48 5.43 9.68
CA SER A 125 -3.46 6.47 9.92
C SER A 125 -2.43 6.63 8.79
N ILE A 126 -2.49 5.81 7.74
CA ILE A 126 -1.42 5.67 6.73
C ILE A 126 -1.90 5.88 5.28
N GLY A 127 -3.18 6.18 5.09
CA GLY A 127 -3.76 6.44 3.76
C GLY A 127 -3.31 7.77 3.14
N ILE A 128 -3.94 8.14 2.02
CA ILE A 128 -3.58 9.31 1.19
C ILE A 128 -3.47 10.62 2.00
N LEU A 129 -4.41 10.85 2.93
CA LEU A 129 -4.48 12.07 3.73
C LEU A 129 -3.42 12.15 4.84
N ALA A 130 -2.63 11.08 5.07
CA ALA A 130 -1.50 11.12 6.00
C ALA A 130 -0.39 12.08 5.53
N THR A 131 -0.34 12.41 4.24
CA THR A 131 0.48 13.52 3.75
C THR A 131 -0.33 14.81 3.82
N GLU A 132 0.00 15.71 4.76
CA GLU A 132 -0.78 16.93 5.01
C GLU A 132 -0.65 17.96 3.88
N ASN A 133 0.58 18.23 3.43
CA ASN A 133 0.82 19.19 2.35
C ASN A 133 0.22 18.68 1.03
N GLU A 134 -0.64 19.49 0.42
CA GLU A 134 -1.42 19.12 -0.76
C GLU A 134 -0.55 18.89 -2.00
N ASP A 135 0.45 19.73 -2.25
CA ASP A 135 1.34 19.60 -3.42
C ASP A 135 2.19 18.33 -3.32
N VAL A 136 2.73 18.07 -2.12
CA VAL A 136 3.49 16.85 -1.85
C VAL A 136 2.60 15.62 -1.98
N ARG A 137 1.37 15.67 -1.46
CA ARG A 137 0.38 14.60 -1.59
C ARG A 137 0.03 14.35 -3.05
N SER A 138 -0.22 15.40 -3.82
CA SER A 138 -0.51 15.36 -5.26
C SER A 138 0.59 14.63 -6.03
N LEU A 139 1.85 15.04 -5.84
CA LEU A 139 2.99 14.41 -6.52
C LEU A 139 3.22 12.95 -6.09
N ARG A 140 3.09 12.65 -4.80
CA ARG A 140 3.24 11.27 -4.28
C ARG A 140 2.19 10.33 -4.87
N GLU A 141 0.95 10.77 -4.92
CA GLU A 141 -0.14 9.94 -5.44
C GLU A 141 -0.10 9.83 -6.96
N LEU A 142 0.27 10.90 -7.68
CA LEU A 142 0.54 10.83 -9.12
C LEU A 142 1.58 9.74 -9.45
N ILE A 143 2.71 9.74 -8.74
CA ILE A 143 3.76 8.72 -8.92
C ILE A 143 3.24 7.34 -8.52
N THR A 144 2.56 7.23 -7.38
CA THR A 144 2.03 5.95 -6.89
C THR A 144 1.06 5.34 -7.92
N TYR A 145 0.20 6.14 -8.54
CA TYR A 145 -0.73 5.67 -9.58
C TYR A 145 -0.02 5.34 -10.88
N GLY A 146 1.00 6.10 -11.26
CA GLY A 146 1.85 5.78 -12.40
C GLY A 146 2.60 4.45 -12.24
N VAL A 147 3.08 4.13 -11.04
CA VAL A 147 3.79 2.87 -10.74
C VAL A 147 2.85 1.66 -10.66
N LYS A 148 1.55 1.88 -10.43
CA LYS A 148 0.56 0.80 -10.47
C LYS A 148 0.28 0.33 -11.90
N GLY A 149 0.34 1.23 -12.89
CA GLY A 149 0.09 0.93 -14.31
C GLY A 149 1.31 0.36 -15.03
#